data_AF-A0A4Y1ZC88-F1
#
_entry.id   AF-A0A4Y1ZC88-F1
#
_cell.length_a   1.000
_cell.length_b   1.000
_cell.length_c   1.000
_cell.angle_alpha   90.00
_cell.angle_beta   90.00
_cell.angle_gamma   90.00
#
_symmetry.space_group_name_H-M   'P 1'
#
loop_
_entity.id
_entity.type
_entity.pdbx_description
1 polymer ?
#
loop_
_entity_poly.entity_id
_entity_poly.type
_entity_poly.pdbx_seq_one_letter_code
_entity_poly.pdbx_strand_id
1 'polypeptide(L)' 'MNFDTGFDDYYLVERELAIKDLNLQYEEVQSVKWASKDEIVSLIQEGRFIDYWFAELLFEMRKQRGAHRAR' A
#
# COMPACT_ATOMS: atom_id res chain seq x y z
N MET A 1 -1.43 -9.92 8.81
CA MET A 1 -2.88 -10.11 9.11
C MET A 1 -3.24 -11.52 8.67
N ASN A 2 -3.65 -12.40 9.58
CA ASN A 2 -3.88 -13.82 9.24
C ASN A 2 -5.38 -14.08 9.04
N PHE A 3 -5.72 -14.94 8.08
CA PHE A 3 -7.05 -15.46 7.81
C PHE A 3 -6.98 -16.97 7.54
N ASP A 4 -8.12 -17.66 7.51
CA ASP A 4 -8.17 -19.14 7.54
C ASP A 4 -7.34 -19.85 6.47
N THR A 5 -7.07 -19.18 5.34
CA THR A 5 -6.35 -19.73 4.19
C THR A 5 -5.06 -18.99 3.85
N GLY A 6 -4.62 -18.02 4.66
CA GLY A 6 -3.44 -17.22 4.33
C GLY A 6 -3.12 -16.08 5.28
N PHE A 7 -2.25 -15.20 4.82
CA PHE A 7 -1.88 -14.00 5.55
C PHE A 7 -1.51 -12.87 4.58
N ASP A 8 -1.78 -11.64 4.99
CA ASP A 8 -1.30 -10.43 4.33
C ASP A 8 -0.20 -9.80 5.18
N ASP A 9 0.97 -9.59 4.58
CA ASP A 9 2.02 -8.75 5.14
C ASP A 9 2.16 -7.46 4.32
N TYR A 10 2.26 -6.34 5.05
CA TYR A 10 2.44 -5.03 4.45
C TYR A 10 3.50 -4.25 5.21
N TYR A 11 4.25 -3.44 4.47
CA TYR A 11 5.21 -2.49 5.02
C TYR A 11 4.96 -1.11 4.41
N LEU A 12 5.19 -0.07 5.20
CA LEU A 12 5.02 1.30 4.77
C LEU A 12 6.34 2.04 4.93
N VAL A 13 6.81 2.64 3.85
CA VAL A 13 8.09 3.35 3.79
C VAL A 13 7.82 4.75 3.28
N GLU A 14 8.04 5.74 4.13
CA GLU A 14 8.01 7.17 3.75
C GLU A 14 9.45 7.65 3.62
N ARG A 15 9.88 7.92 2.37
CA ARG A 15 11.22 8.41 2.05
C ARG A 15 11.14 9.35 0.84
N GLU A 16 11.94 10.41 0.87
CA GLU A 16 12.22 11.19 -0.33
C GLU A 16 13.25 10.44 -1.18
N LEU A 17 12.84 10.02 -2.38
CA LEU A 17 13.67 9.22 -3.29
C LEU A 17 13.58 9.80 -4.70
N ALA A 18 14.69 9.81 -5.43
CA ALA A 18 14.66 10.10 -6.85
C ALA A 18 14.28 8.84 -7.62
N ILE A 19 13.29 8.95 -8.52
CA ILE A 19 12.73 7.80 -9.27
C ILE A 19 13.82 7.05 -10.06
N LYS A 20 14.81 7.77 -10.59
CA LYS A 20 15.94 7.21 -11.35
C LYS A 20 16.82 6.26 -10.52
N ASP A 21 16.77 6.34 -9.20
CA ASP A 21 17.58 5.53 -8.30
C ASP A 21 16.80 4.27 -7.82
N LEU A 22 15.54 4.12 -8.23
CA LEU A 22 14.72 2.95 -7.93
C LEU A 22 15.00 1.84 -8.94
N ASN A 23 15.29 0.64 -8.44
CA ASN A 23 15.40 -0.58 -9.25
C ASN A 23 14.26 -1.53 -8.91
N LEU A 24 13.54 -2.00 -9.93
CA LEU A 24 12.46 -2.97 -9.77
C LEU A 24 13.00 -4.38 -9.87
N GLN A 25 12.44 -5.27 -9.05
CA GLN A 25 12.70 -6.71 -9.11
C GLN A 25 11.72 -7.35 -10.09
N TYR A 26 12.09 -7.35 -11.37
CA TYR A 26 11.21 -7.79 -12.46
C TYR A 26 10.83 -9.28 -12.40
N GLU A 27 11.55 -10.08 -11.62
CA GLU A 27 11.22 -11.50 -11.37
C GLU A 27 9.91 -11.67 -10.59
N GLU A 28 9.58 -10.70 -9.72
CA GLU A 28 8.40 -10.75 -8.84
C GLU A 28 7.42 -9.59 -9.11
N VAL A 29 7.90 -8.49 -9.71
CA VAL A 29 7.12 -7.26 -9.93
C VAL A 29 6.94 -7.00 -11.42
N GLN A 30 5.70 -7.18 -11.89
CA GLN A 30 5.35 -6.96 -13.30
C GLN A 30 5.28 -5.47 -13.68
N SER A 31 4.76 -4.62 -12.78
CA SER A 31 4.61 -3.19 -13.06
C SER A 31 4.49 -2.39 -11.77
N VAL A 32 4.84 -1.10 -11.83
CA VAL A 32 4.63 -0.14 -10.75
C VAL A 32 4.01 1.14 -11.28
N LYS A 33 3.23 1.79 -10.43
CA LYS A 33 2.60 3.06 -10.74
C LYS A 33 2.56 3.94 -9.49
N TRP A 34 2.80 5.23 -9.67
CA TRP A 34 2.49 6.23 -8.65
C TRP A 34 1.00 6.57 -8.73
N ALA A 35 0.29 6.44 -7.60
CA ALA A 35 -1.14 6.71 -7.52
C ALA A 35 -1.45 7.51 -6.25
N SER A 36 -2.44 8.39 -6.33
CA SER A 36 -2.98 9.10 -5.17
C SER A 36 -3.88 8.17 -4.33
N LYS A 37 -4.26 8.61 -3.11
CA LYS A 37 -5.26 7.90 -2.31
C LYS A 37 -6.56 7.69 -3.10
N ASP A 38 -7.08 8.77 -3.67
CA ASP A 38 -8.37 8.74 -4.39
C ASP A 38 -8.31 7.82 -5.60
N GLU A 39 -7.18 7.81 -6.32
CA GLU A 39 -6.99 6.91 -7.44
C GLU A 39 -6.95 5.43 -7.02
N ILE A 40 -6.26 5.11 -5.92
CA ILE A 40 -6.25 3.74 -5.38
C ILE A 40 -7.66 3.30 -4.98
N VAL A 41 -8.42 4.17 -4.33
CA VAL A 41 -9.83 3.90 -3.97
C VAL A 41 -10.68 3.65 -5.21
N SER A 42 -10.54 4.46 -6.26
CA SER A 42 -11.25 4.22 -7.53
C SER A 42 -10.85 2.90 -8.18
N LEU A 43 -9.56 2.53 -8.18
CA LEU A 43 -9.10 1.27 -8.75
C LEU A 43 -9.64 0.05 -7.99
N ILE A 44 -9.78 0.15 -6.66
CA ILE A 44 -10.42 -0.88 -5.83
C ILE A 44 -11.90 -1.02 -6.23
N GLN A 45 -12.63 0.10 -6.33
CA GLN A 45 -14.04 0.12 -6.75
C GLN A 45 -14.25 -0.43 -8.16
N GLU A 46 -13.30 -0.20 -9.07
CA GLU A 46 -13.30 -0.73 -10.44
C GLU A 46 -12.89 -2.22 -10.51
N GLY A 47 -12.45 -2.84 -9.40
CA GLY A 47 -11.93 -4.22 -9.39
C GLY A 47 -10.58 -4.38 -10.08
N ARG A 48 -9.82 -3.28 -10.21
CA ARG A 48 -8.51 -3.22 -10.90
C ARG A 48 -7.33 -3.16 -9.93
N PHE A 49 -7.61 -3.09 -8.63
CA PHE A 49 -6.64 -3.20 -7.55
C PHE A 49 -7.21 -4.13 -6.47
N ILE A 50 -6.33 -4.70 -5.65
CA ILE A 50 -6.74 -5.61 -4.58
C ILE A 50 -7.55 -4.83 -3.54
N ASP A 51 -8.76 -5.31 -3.25
CA ASP A 51 -9.65 -4.74 -2.24
C ASP A 51 -9.20 -5.13 -0.82
N TYR A 52 -8.10 -4.52 -0.38
CA TYR A 52 -7.71 -4.60 1.02
C TYR A 52 -8.63 -3.70 1.83
N TRP A 53 -9.40 -4.31 2.74
CA TRP A 53 -10.30 -3.61 3.66
C TRP A 53 -9.59 -2.53 4.51
N PHE A 54 -8.26 -2.61 4.64
CA PHE A 54 -7.40 -1.66 5.37
C PHE A 54 -6.64 -0.67 4.46
N ALA A 55 -6.90 -0.63 3.14
CA ALA A 55 -6.17 0.22 2.20
C ALA A 55 -6.20 1.71 2.60
N GLU A 56 -7.37 2.22 2.97
CA GLU A 56 -7.49 3.61 3.43
C GLU A 56 -6.79 3.86 4.76
N LEU A 57 -6.81 2.87 5.66
CA LEU A 57 -6.15 2.94 6.96
C LEU A 57 -4.62 3.09 6.81
N LEU A 58 -4.01 2.48 5.79
CA LEU A 58 -2.59 2.65 5.51
C LEU A 58 -2.20 4.12 5.30
N PHE A 59 -3.06 4.89 4.63
CA PHE A 59 -2.82 6.32 4.45
C PHE A 59 -2.91 7.06 5.78
N GLU A 60 -3.85 6.73 6.65
CA GLU A 60 -3.97 7.37 7.96
C GLU A 60 -2.78 7.05 8.88
N MET A 61 -2.31 5.80 8.83
CA MET A 61 -1.21 5.30 9.64
C MET A 61 0.15 5.83 9.21
N ARG A 62 0.32 6.37 7.98
CA ARG A 62 1.63 6.71 7.40
C ARG A 62 2.49 7.66 8.24
N LYS A 63 1.86 8.49 9.07
CA LYS A 63 2.53 9.44 9.96
C LYS A 63 2.49 9.05 11.43
N GLN A 64 2.11 7.81 11.75
CA GLN A 64 1.88 7.34 13.10
C GLN A 64 2.68 6.06 13.38
N ARG A 65 3.12 5.88 14.63
CA ARG A 65 3.65 4.59 15.09
C ARG A 65 2.49 3.66 15.42
N GLY A 66 2.03 2.92 14.41
CA GLY A 66 0.94 1.95 14.54
C GLY A 66 -0.45 2.54 14.31
N ALA A 67 -1.48 1.71 14.46
CA ALA A 67 -2.88 2.07 14.20
C ALA A 67 -3.57 2.80 15.38
N HIS A 68 -2.87 3.00 16.49
CA HIS A 68 -3.41 3.67 17.67
C HIS A 68 -3.18 5.17 17.57
N ARG A 69 -4.28 5.94 17.43
CA ARG A 69 -4.24 7.36 17.72
C ARG A 69 -4.02 7.54 19.22
N ALA A 70 -2.92 8.18 19.61
CA ALA A 70 -2.79 8.69 20.97
C ALA A 70 -3.97 9.64 21.22
N ARG A 71 -4.66 9.42 22.33
CA ARG A 71 -5.85 10.17 22.74
C ARG A 71 -5.47 11.57 23.23
#